data_AF-A0A661MXJ7-F1
#
_entry.id   AF-A0A661MXJ7-F1
#
_cell.length_a   1.000
_cell.length_b   1.000
_cell.length_c   1.000
_cell.angle_alpha   90.00
_cell.angle_beta   90.00
_cell.angle_gamma   90.00
#
_symmetry.space_group_name_H-M   'P 1'
#
loop_
_entity.id
_entity.type
_entity.pdbx_description
1 polymer ?
#
loop_
_entity_poly.entity_id
_entity_poly.type
_entity_poly.pdbx_seq_one_letter_code
_entity_poly.pdbx_strand_id
1 'polypeptide(L)'
;MPPRATSPRLSSRWHRGKIATMPRQELKRTLGALREELESSEQIGPDDRQALVQAMQEINEALDQADTGDQRAAEGSLSGRVSGLIEEFETSHPKFADILRSVSESLANLGI
;
A
#
# COMPACT_ATOMS: atom_id res chain seq x y z
N MET A 1 24.86 -32.53 -40.75
CA MET A 1 23.52 -31.88 -40.72
C MET A 1 22.45 -32.95 -40.87
N PRO A 2 21.66 -33.18 -39.82
CA PRO A 2 20.22 -33.46 -39.93
C PRO A 2 19.38 -32.56 -38.98
N PRO A 3 18.03 -32.57 -39.11
CA PRO A 3 17.18 -31.40 -38.92
C PRO A 3 16.59 -31.27 -37.51
N ARG A 4 16.34 -30.03 -37.05
CA ARG A 4 15.53 -29.77 -35.84
C ARG A 4 14.09 -29.49 -36.25
N ALA A 5 13.20 -30.29 -35.68
CA ALA A 5 11.78 -30.37 -35.93
C ALA A 5 10.98 -29.13 -35.50
N THR A 6 10.02 -28.77 -36.35
CA THR A 6 8.59 -28.51 -36.10
C THR A 6 8.15 -28.58 -34.61
N SER A 7 7.66 -27.49 -34.00
CA SER A 7 6.23 -27.13 -33.83
C SER A 7 6.10 -26.27 -32.54
N PRO A 8 4.94 -25.70 -32.16
CA PRO A 8 4.02 -24.83 -32.88
C PRO A 8 3.66 -23.56 -32.06
N ARG A 9 2.86 -22.67 -32.67
CA ARG A 9 2.23 -21.48 -32.09
C ARG A 9 1.25 -21.80 -30.94
N LEU A 10 1.00 -20.77 -30.13
CA LEU A 10 -0.21 -20.43 -29.32
C LEU A 10 -0.08 -20.53 -27.78
N SER A 11 -0.67 -19.51 -27.15
CA SER A 11 -1.13 -19.44 -25.74
C SER A 11 -0.07 -18.96 -24.76
N SER A 12 -0.10 -17.70 -24.36
CA SER A 12 -0.90 -17.37 -23.16
C SER A 12 -1.47 -15.96 -23.20
N ARG A 13 -2.69 -15.88 -23.72
CA ARG A 13 -3.68 -14.85 -23.44
C ARG A 13 -4.20 -15.06 -22.01
N TRP A 14 -3.47 -14.58 -21.01
CA TRP A 14 -3.93 -14.41 -19.62
C TRP A 14 -3.11 -13.23 -19.06
N HIS A 15 -3.63 -12.02 -18.92
CA HIS A 15 -4.25 -11.58 -17.67
C HIS A 15 -5.14 -10.34 -17.91
N ARG A 16 -6.43 -10.56 -18.21
CA ARG A 16 -7.46 -9.51 -18.14
C ARG A 16 -8.26 -9.62 -16.83
N GLY A 17 -7.60 -9.95 -15.72
CA GLY A 17 -8.26 -10.15 -14.42
C GLY A 17 -7.35 -10.07 -13.18
N LYS A 18 -6.11 -9.60 -13.30
CA LYS A 18 -5.14 -9.49 -12.19
C LYS A 18 -4.84 -8.04 -11.75
N ILE A 19 -5.52 -7.05 -12.32
CA ILE A 19 -5.15 -5.65 -12.12
C ILE A 19 -5.73 -5.09 -10.82
N ALA A 20 -6.91 -5.57 -10.39
CA ALA A 20 -7.55 -5.14 -9.15
C ALA A 20 -6.90 -5.72 -7.87
N THR A 21 -6.12 -6.80 -7.96
CA THR A 21 -5.55 -7.48 -6.79
C THR A 21 -4.17 -6.99 -6.38
N MET A 22 -3.38 -6.47 -7.33
CA MET A 22 -2.04 -5.94 -7.08
C MET A 22 -2.00 -4.73 -6.13
N PRO A 23 -2.84 -3.68 -6.26
CA PRO A 23 -2.73 -2.49 -5.41
C PRO A 23 -2.95 -2.81 -3.92
N ARG A 24 -3.80 -3.78 -3.60
CA ARG A 24 -4.03 -4.21 -2.22
C ARG A 24 -2.85 -4.98 -1.64
N GLN A 25 -2.28 -5.88 -2.42
CA GLN A 25 -1.14 -6.68 -1.97
C GLN A 25 0.11 -5.79 -1.81
N GLU A 26 0.24 -4.78 -2.65
CA GLU A 26 1.25 -3.73 -2.54
C GLU A 26 1.05 -2.91 -1.27
N LEU A 27 -0.16 -2.41 -1.00
CA LEU A 27 -0.46 -1.68 0.24
C LEU A 27 -0.09 -2.49 1.49
N LYS A 28 -0.46 -3.78 1.55
CA LYS A 28 -0.09 -4.67 2.68
C LYS A 28 1.43 -4.81 2.84
N ARG A 29 2.19 -4.85 1.74
CA ARG A 29 3.66 -4.90 1.78
C ARG A 29 4.25 -3.60 2.28
N THR A 30 3.74 -2.47 1.81
CA THR A 30 4.19 -1.14 2.23
C THR A 30 3.91 -0.89 3.71
N LEU A 31 2.76 -1.34 4.23
CA LEU A 31 2.47 -1.32 5.67
C LEU A 31 3.43 -2.21 6.47
N GLY A 32 3.82 -3.37 5.92
CA GLY A 32 4.87 -4.22 6.51
C GLY A 32 6.20 -3.47 6.64
N ALA A 33 6.64 -2.85 5.55
CA ALA A 33 7.87 -2.04 5.54
C ALA A 33 7.80 -0.86 6.52
N LEU A 34 6.65 -0.18 6.61
CA LEU A 34 6.44 0.90 7.59
C LEU A 34 6.61 0.40 9.03
N ARG A 35 6.08 -0.79 9.33
CA ARG A 35 6.23 -1.42 10.66
C ARG A 35 7.68 -1.73 10.96
N GLU A 36 8.37 -2.41 10.04
CA GLU A 36 9.78 -2.78 10.21
C GLU A 36 10.65 -1.54 10.40
N GLU A 37 10.33 -0.45 9.68
CA GLU A 37 11.01 0.83 9.82
C GLU A 37 10.77 1.46 11.20
N LEU A 38 9.53 1.44 11.69
CA LEU A 38 9.18 1.89 13.04
C LEU A 38 9.90 1.08 14.13
N GLU A 39 10.01 -0.24 13.95
CA GLU A 39 10.69 -1.13 14.89
C GLU A 39 12.21 -0.96 14.86
N SER A 40 12.79 -0.67 13.70
CA SER A 40 14.23 -0.45 13.53
C SER A 40 14.67 0.97 13.88
N SER A 41 13.79 1.96 13.72
CA SER A 41 14.12 3.36 13.95
C SER A 41 13.86 3.77 15.40
N GLU A 42 14.93 3.86 16.19
CA GLU A 42 14.93 4.40 17.55
C GLU A 42 14.79 5.93 17.62
N GLN A 43 14.83 6.62 16.47
CA GLN A 43 14.94 8.08 16.37
C GLN A 43 13.59 8.79 16.18
N ILE A 44 12.48 8.06 16.09
CA ILE A 44 11.14 8.65 15.98
C ILE A 44 10.58 8.98 17.36
N GLY A 45 9.94 10.15 17.50
CA GLY A 45 9.30 10.54 18.75
C GLY A 45 8.13 9.61 19.13
N PRO A 46 7.76 9.54 20.41
CA PRO A 46 6.64 8.71 20.85
C PRO A 46 5.29 9.17 20.25
N ASP A 47 5.14 10.47 20.01
CA ASP A 47 3.93 11.07 19.43
C ASP A 47 3.80 10.68 17.94
N ASP A 48 4.86 10.93 17.17
CA ASP A 48 4.97 10.56 15.75
C ASP A 48 4.77 9.05 15.54
N ARG A 49 5.37 8.23 16.40
CA ARG A 49 5.21 6.77 16.39
C ARG A 49 3.76 6.38 16.63
N GLN A 50 3.09 7.01 17.58
CA GLN A 50 1.68 6.76 17.86
C GLN A 50 0.79 7.16 16.68
N ALA A 51 1.07 8.31 16.05
CA ALA A 51 0.34 8.78 14.88
C ALA A 51 0.46 7.82 13.69
N LEU A 52 1.67 7.31 13.42
CA LEU A 52 1.89 6.30 12.38
C LEU A 52 1.18 4.98 12.69
N VAL A 53 1.26 4.50 13.93
CA VAL A 53 0.57 3.27 14.34
C VAL A 53 -0.95 3.41 14.20
N GLN A 54 -1.50 4.56 14.57
CA GLN A 54 -2.93 4.85 14.41
C GLN A 54 -3.33 4.86 12.93
N ALA A 55 -2.59 5.56 12.07
CA ALA A 55 -2.85 5.57 10.63
C ALA A 55 -2.79 4.16 10.04
N MET A 56 -1.83 3.33 10.46
CA MET A 56 -1.75 1.93 10.02
C MET A 56 -2.96 1.09 10.44
N GLN A 57 -3.54 1.34 11.61
CA GLN A 57 -4.76 0.65 12.06
C GLN A 57 -5.94 1.05 11.20
N GLU A 58 -6.15 2.35 11.00
CA GLU A 58 -7.25 2.87 10.18
C GLU A 58 -7.17 2.37 8.72
N ILE A 59 -5.96 2.28 8.16
CA ILE A 59 -5.75 1.70 6.82
C ILE A 59 -6.13 0.22 6.79
N ASN A 60 -5.75 -0.56 7.80
CA ASN A 60 -6.11 -1.97 7.87
C ASN A 60 -7.62 -2.17 8.02
N GLU A 61 -8.28 -1.33 8.81
CA GLU A 61 -9.74 -1.33 8.94
C GLU A 61 -10.41 -0.99 7.61
N ALA A 62 -9.96 0.04 6.91
CA ALA A 62 -10.49 0.39 5.59
C ALA A 62 -10.28 -0.74 4.55
N LEU A 63 -9.13 -1.42 4.61
CA LEU A 63 -8.84 -2.60 3.78
C LEU A 63 -9.72 -3.82 4.08
N ASP A 64 -10.20 -3.96 5.31
CA ASP A 64 -11.10 -5.03 5.75
C ASP A 64 -12.55 -4.71 5.37
N GLN A 65 -12.98 -3.45 5.57
CA GLN A 65 -14.27 -2.93 5.11
C GLN A 65 -14.42 -3.05 3.59
N ALA A 66 -13.37 -2.72 2.84
CA ALA A 66 -13.33 -2.91 1.40
C ALA A 66 -13.41 -4.39 0.97
N ASP A 67 -12.92 -5.33 1.79
CA ASP A 67 -13.06 -6.79 1.54
C ASP A 67 -14.51 -7.25 1.70
N THR A 68 -15.17 -6.71 2.73
CA THR A 68 -16.53 -7.08 3.12
C THR A 68 -17.60 -6.39 2.23
N GLY A 69 -17.18 -5.50 1.33
CA GLY A 69 -18.07 -4.76 0.42
C GLY A 69 -18.81 -3.59 1.08
N ASP A 70 -18.44 -3.22 2.31
CA ASP A 70 -19.02 -2.11 3.04
C ASP A 70 -18.14 -0.86 2.84
N GLN A 71 -18.23 -0.26 1.65
CA GLN A 71 -17.43 0.90 1.23
C GLN A 71 -17.96 2.25 1.77
N ARG A 72 -18.97 2.23 2.64
CA ARG A 72 -19.85 3.39 2.84
C ARG A 72 -19.39 4.42 3.89
N ALA A 73 -18.27 4.22 4.59
CA ALA A 73 -17.99 5.01 5.80
C ALA A 73 -16.58 5.61 5.97
N ALA A 74 -15.59 5.26 5.14
CA ALA A 74 -14.19 5.66 5.42
C ALA A 74 -13.54 6.57 4.36
N GLU A 75 -14.18 6.74 3.20
CA GLU A 75 -13.56 7.45 2.07
C GLU A 75 -13.46 8.96 2.36
N GLY A 76 -12.24 9.48 2.36
CA GLY A 76 -11.93 10.92 2.51
C GLY A 76 -11.26 11.30 3.84
N SER A 77 -11.68 10.74 4.98
CA SER A 77 -11.04 11.03 6.28
C SER A 77 -9.67 10.35 6.40
N LEU A 78 -9.54 9.12 5.88
CA LEU A 78 -8.27 8.39 5.93
C LEU A 78 -7.22 9.01 5.01
N SER A 79 -7.59 9.28 3.75
CA SER A 79 -6.69 9.88 2.76
C SER A 79 -6.18 11.26 3.21
N GLY A 80 -7.04 12.09 3.81
CA GLY A 80 -6.64 13.37 4.41
C GLY A 80 -5.67 13.21 5.57
N ARG A 81 -5.89 12.24 6.47
CA ARG A 81 -4.98 11.96 7.59
C ARG A 81 -3.62 11.46 7.13
N VAL A 82 -3.58 10.53 6.17
CA VAL A 82 -2.32 10.03 5.59
C VAL A 82 -1.57 11.16 4.90
N SER A 83 -2.28 12.05 4.19
CA SER A 83 -1.67 13.22 3.55
C SER A 83 -1.03 14.18 4.56
N GLY A 84 -1.72 14.49 5.66
CA GLY A 84 -1.16 15.34 6.72
C GLY A 84 0.09 14.74 7.38
N LEU A 85 0.12 13.42 7.56
CA LEU A 85 1.31 12.72 8.04
C LEU A 85 2.45 12.75 7.01
N ILE A 86 2.17 12.72 5.71
CA ILE A 86 3.24 12.90 4.71
C ILE A 86 3.87 14.28 4.87
N GLU A 87 3.05 15.34 4.93
CA GLU A 87 3.54 16.72 5.05
C GLU A 87 4.38 16.95 6.32
N GLU A 88 3.95 16.40 7.46
CA GLU A 88 4.68 16.50 8.73
C GLU A 88 6.00 15.73 8.72
N PHE A 89 6.01 14.54 8.12
CA PHE A 89 7.18 13.67 8.11
C PHE A 89 8.15 14.01 6.97
N GLU A 90 7.75 14.76 5.93
CA GLU A 90 8.61 15.12 4.81
C GLU A 90 9.88 15.86 5.23
N THR A 91 9.79 16.68 6.28
CA THR A 91 10.94 17.44 6.80
C THR A 91 11.69 16.69 7.90
N SER A 92 10.97 16.07 8.83
CA SER A 92 11.56 15.46 10.04
C SER A 92 12.04 14.02 9.80
N HIS A 93 11.32 13.26 8.96
CA HIS A 93 11.56 11.84 8.74
C HIS A 93 11.27 11.43 7.28
N PRO A 94 12.12 11.84 6.32
CA PRO A 94 11.86 11.68 4.89
C PRO A 94 11.62 10.22 4.47
N LYS A 95 12.24 9.26 5.17
CA LYS A 95 12.05 7.82 4.92
C LYS A 95 10.62 7.35 5.21
N PHE A 96 10.01 7.83 6.29
CA PHE A 96 8.61 7.51 6.61
C PHE A 96 7.65 8.20 5.64
N ALA A 97 7.94 9.45 5.26
CA ALA A 97 7.14 10.17 4.26
C ALA A 97 7.09 9.45 2.91
N ASP A 98 8.20 8.88 2.45
CA ASP A 98 8.26 8.10 1.19
C ASP A 98 7.37 6.84 1.25
N ILE A 99 7.41 6.13 2.38
CA ILE A 99 6.57 4.95 2.62
C ILE A 99 5.09 5.36 2.68
N LEU A 100 4.75 6.43 3.40
CA LEU A 100 3.39 6.95 3.50
C LEU A 100 2.84 7.44 2.15
N ARG A 101 3.68 8.03 1.30
CA ARG A 101 3.28 8.40 -0.08
C ARG A 101 2.90 7.19 -0.91
N SER A 102 3.67 6.11 -0.81
CA SER A 102 3.36 4.84 -1.48
C SER A 102 2.05 4.22 -0.95
N VAL A 103 1.80 4.34 0.36
CA VAL A 103 0.53 3.97 0.99
C VAL A 103 -0.62 4.80 0.42
N SER A 104 -0.48 6.12 0.38
CA SER A 104 -1.50 7.04 -0.14
C SER A 104 -1.85 6.78 -1.60
N GLU A 105 -0.86 6.49 -2.44
CA GLU A 105 -1.09 6.14 -3.84
C GLU A 105 -1.84 4.80 -3.97
N SER A 106 -1.48 3.82 -3.14
CA SER A 106 -2.17 2.53 -3.10
C SER A 106 -3.63 2.66 -2.62
N LEU A 107 -3.89 3.50 -1.62
CA LEU A 107 -5.24 3.81 -1.15
C LEU A 107 -6.08 4.46 -2.25
N ALA A 108 -5.54 5.48 -2.93
CA ALA A 108 -6.21 6.13 -4.05
C ALA A 108 -6.51 5.15 -5.20
N ASN A 109 -5.59 4.24 -5.50
CA ASN A 109 -5.78 3.17 -6.50
C ASN A 109 -6.86 2.16 -6.12
N LEU A 110 -7.16 2.00 -4.83
CA LEU A 110 -8.23 1.15 -4.32
C LEU A 110 -9.57 1.87 -4.23
N GLY A 111 -9.59 3.20 -4.37
CA GLY A 111 -10.77 4.03 -4.07
C GLY A 111 -11.09 3.97 -2.58
N ILE A 112 -10.12 4.38 -1.76
CA ILE A 112 -10.21 4.50 -0.29
C ILE A 112 -9.64 5.86 0.13
#